data_AF-A0A9N8W793-F1
#
_entry.id   AF-A0A9N8W793-F1
#
_cell.length_a   1.000
_cell.length_b   1.000
_cell.length_c   1.000
_cell.angle_alpha   90.00
_cell.angle_beta   90.00
_cell.angle_gamma   90.00
#
_symmetry.space_group_name_H-M   'P 1'
#
loop_
_entity.id
_entity.type
_entity.pdbx_description
1 polymer ?
#
loop_
_entity_poly.entity_id
_entity_poly.type
_entity_poly.pdbx_seq_one_letter_code
_entity_poly.pdbx_strand_id
1 'polypeptide(L)'
;MLIPRHTVHPLFEAYEALGIDSKTRLSNLDKAQQYEVLRRWPGFWPNNIYTSLREAAAQYKNAGEKFPKTGFNTSKEEFLIVNGRMLYICQCYRILYNAIVQATENEDTCIAMTGTPGIGKSCFLIYFILRLLYESTDDKPNIVVFQPAPNKYYLYFGTEFVHVGSLNDFEHVLELPYVWYLSDNAIGPEAVRAKTVIMLSPKKKADEILIKFHEFFKILTVSGKLCMPLWTLSELSACRKTIFPDLDEDIMCELFDKIRGIPRSFLFVPSKDPKHAIKAGISRIESALRSIEDLVKVCQCLDESHETIQFSSQLLHMVPDPVNYLSAI
;
A
#
# COMPACT_ATOMS: atom_id res chain seq x y z
N MET A 1 43.42 -11.81 -0.51
CA MET A 1 42.82 -10.50 -0.85
C MET A 1 42.16 -10.63 -2.21
N LEU A 2 40.84 -10.79 -2.24
CA LEU A 2 40.04 -10.74 -3.45
C LEU A 2 39.43 -9.34 -3.53
N ILE A 3 39.77 -8.60 -4.57
CA ILE A 3 39.15 -7.31 -4.89
C ILE A 3 37.69 -7.60 -5.25
N PRO A 4 36.69 -6.95 -4.64
CA PRO A 4 35.31 -7.16 -5.03
C PRO A 4 35.13 -6.63 -6.45
N ARG A 5 34.62 -7.48 -7.35
CA ARG A 5 34.12 -7.04 -8.67
C ARG A 5 33.11 -5.93 -8.41
N HIS A 6 33.38 -4.73 -8.94
CA HIS A 6 32.40 -3.66 -9.02
C HIS A 6 31.09 -4.26 -9.55
N THR A 7 30.03 -4.20 -8.74
CA THR A 7 28.68 -4.54 -9.16
C THR A 7 28.36 -3.66 -10.36
N VAL A 8 28.28 -4.28 -11.53
CA VAL A 8 27.89 -3.62 -12.77
C VAL A 8 26.54 -2.94 -12.53
N HIS A 9 26.42 -1.68 -12.94
CA HIS A 9 25.21 -0.88 -12.78
C HIS A 9 23.97 -1.68 -13.25
N PRO A 10 22.84 -1.75 -12.52
CA PRO A 10 21.70 -2.58 -12.90
C PRO A 10 21.14 -2.30 -14.30
N LEU A 11 21.32 -1.06 -14.79
CA LEU A 11 20.95 -0.64 -16.15
C LEU A 11 22.09 -0.69 -17.18
N PHE A 12 23.26 -1.21 -16.83
CA PHE A 12 24.44 -1.17 -17.69
C PHE A 12 24.18 -1.77 -19.07
N GLU A 13 23.58 -2.96 -19.13
CA GLU A 13 23.25 -3.64 -20.39
C GLU A 13 22.26 -2.81 -21.23
N ALA A 14 21.29 -2.17 -20.58
CA ALA A 14 20.33 -1.30 -21.26
C ALA A 14 21.00 -0.04 -21.82
N TYR A 15 21.96 0.53 -21.08
CA TYR A 15 22.71 1.71 -21.51
C TYR A 15 23.65 1.38 -22.66
N GLU A 16 24.37 0.26 -22.57
CA GLU A 16 25.25 -0.24 -23.63
C GLU A 16 24.47 -0.48 -24.93
N ALA A 17 23.30 -1.13 -24.83
CA ALA A 17 22.42 -1.39 -25.97
C ALA A 17 21.89 -0.11 -26.64
N LEU A 18 21.85 1.01 -25.92
CA LEU A 18 21.39 2.32 -26.42
C LEU A 18 22.53 3.29 -26.74
N GLY A 19 23.78 2.88 -26.55
CA GLY A 19 24.95 3.76 -26.73
C GLY A 19 24.99 4.92 -25.73
N ILE A 20 24.38 4.77 -24.56
CA ILE A 20 24.37 5.76 -23.47
C ILE A 20 25.60 5.51 -22.59
N ASP A 21 26.30 6.58 -22.19
CA ASP A 21 27.40 6.46 -21.23
C ASP A 21 26.87 5.92 -19.89
N SER A 22 27.43 4.79 -19.44
CA SER A 22 27.21 4.14 -18.14
C SER A 22 27.25 5.07 -16.92
N LYS A 23 27.93 6.22 -17.03
CA LYS A 23 28.02 7.23 -15.96
C LYS A 23 26.87 8.24 -15.96
N THR A 24 26.06 8.26 -17.01
CA THR A 24 24.90 9.15 -17.12
C THR A 24 23.86 8.75 -16.08
N ARG A 25 23.31 9.71 -15.34
CA ARG A 25 22.18 9.40 -14.45
C ARG A 25 20.91 9.23 -15.28
N LEU A 26 20.07 8.26 -14.94
CA LEU A 26 18.76 8.08 -15.59
C LEU A 26 17.93 9.37 -15.56
N SER A 27 17.99 10.09 -14.45
CA SER A 27 17.32 11.38 -14.23
C SER A 27 17.80 12.52 -15.15
N ASN A 28 18.96 12.38 -15.81
CA ASN A 28 19.49 13.36 -16.76
C ASN A 28 19.06 13.09 -18.22
N LEU A 29 18.51 11.91 -18.50
CA LEU A 29 17.99 11.58 -19.83
C LEU A 29 16.63 12.24 -20.05
N ASP A 30 16.22 12.42 -21.31
CA ASP A 30 14.85 12.80 -21.59
C ASP A 30 13.87 11.65 -21.27
N LYS A 31 12.58 11.98 -21.16
CA LYS A 31 11.57 11.00 -20.75
C LYS A 31 11.41 9.81 -21.70
N ALA A 32 11.60 10.02 -23.00
CA ALA A 32 11.51 8.94 -23.98
C ALA A 32 12.71 7.99 -23.84
N GLN A 33 13.91 8.54 -23.69
CA GLN A 33 15.12 7.77 -23.39
C GLN A 33 15.02 7.01 -22.06
N GLN A 34 14.46 7.64 -21.02
CA GLN A 34 14.20 6.99 -19.73
C GLN A 34 13.31 5.75 -19.89
N TYR A 35 12.21 5.86 -20.64
CA TYR A 35 11.34 4.72 -20.92
C TYR A 35 12.05 3.63 -21.71
N GLU A 36 12.85 4.01 -22.70
CA GLU A 36 13.52 3.07 -23.58
C GLU A 36 14.64 2.28 -22.90
N VAL A 37 15.35 2.93 -21.97
CA VAL A 37 16.26 2.28 -21.03
C VAL A 37 15.50 1.27 -20.18
N LEU A 38 14.41 1.70 -19.53
CA LEU A 38 13.70 0.84 -18.59
C LEU A 38 13.11 -0.39 -19.28
N ARG A 39 12.61 -0.26 -20.52
CA ARG A 39 12.14 -1.40 -21.33
C ARG A 39 13.21 -2.43 -21.66
N ARG A 40 14.47 -2.01 -21.75
CA ARG A 40 15.62 -2.91 -22.02
C ARG A 40 16.23 -3.48 -20.76
N TRP A 41 15.74 -3.13 -19.58
CA TRP A 41 16.27 -3.68 -18.35
C TRP A 41 16.02 -5.19 -18.30
N PRO A 42 17.06 -6.03 -18.18
CA PRO A 42 16.88 -7.46 -17.96
C PRO A 42 16.14 -7.73 -16.64
N GLY A 43 14.94 -8.30 -16.75
CA GLY A 43 14.06 -8.58 -15.61
C GLY A 43 14.14 -10.01 -15.09
N PHE A 44 13.91 -10.18 -13.78
CA PHE A 44 13.63 -11.46 -13.14
C PHE A 44 12.17 -11.49 -12.66
N TRP A 45 11.47 -12.60 -12.96
CA TRP A 45 10.01 -12.72 -12.90
C TRP A 45 9.59 -13.83 -11.92
N PRO A 46 9.72 -13.63 -10.61
CA PRO A 46 9.25 -14.63 -9.67
C PRO A 46 7.71 -14.62 -9.67
N ASN A 47 7.10 -15.79 -9.79
CA ASN A 47 5.65 -15.93 -9.65
C ASN A 47 5.28 -15.74 -8.18
N ASN A 48 4.60 -14.63 -7.87
CA ASN A 48 3.98 -14.39 -6.58
C ASN A 48 2.84 -13.37 -6.74
N ILE A 49 2.03 -13.23 -5.70
CA ILE A 49 0.89 -12.30 -5.66
C ILE A 49 1.17 -10.90 -6.24
N TYR A 50 2.31 -10.30 -5.92
CA TYR A 50 2.60 -8.93 -6.34
C TYR A 50 2.98 -8.88 -7.82
N THR A 51 3.64 -9.90 -8.37
CA THR A 51 3.90 -9.96 -9.81
C THR A 51 2.63 -10.26 -10.61
N SER A 52 1.65 -10.98 -10.02
CA SER A 52 0.33 -11.23 -10.61
C SER A 52 -0.56 -9.99 -10.77
N LEU A 53 -0.30 -8.90 -10.04
CA LEU A 53 -1.07 -7.64 -10.16
C LEU A 53 -1.00 -7.06 -11.58
N ARG A 54 0.18 -7.16 -12.22
CA ARG A 54 0.39 -6.73 -13.61
C ARG A 54 -0.54 -7.47 -14.57
N GLU A 55 -0.57 -8.79 -14.45
CA GLU A 55 -1.37 -9.65 -15.33
C GLU A 55 -2.86 -9.38 -15.15
N ALA A 56 -3.29 -9.21 -13.91
CA ALA A 56 -4.68 -8.92 -13.63
C ALA A 56 -5.10 -7.55 -14.19
N ALA A 57 -4.28 -6.50 -14.01
CA ALA A 57 -4.55 -5.19 -14.61
C ALA A 57 -4.61 -5.26 -16.15
N ALA A 58 -3.69 -6.01 -16.78
CA ALA A 58 -3.68 -6.23 -18.21
C ALA A 58 -4.94 -6.94 -18.72
N GLN A 59 -5.43 -7.95 -17.98
CA GLN A 59 -6.66 -8.68 -18.32
C GLN A 59 -7.88 -7.74 -18.37
N TYR A 60 -8.08 -6.91 -17.34
CA TYR A 60 -9.19 -5.95 -17.33
C TYR A 60 -9.07 -4.90 -18.44
N LYS A 61 -7.86 -4.41 -18.71
CA LYS A 61 -7.62 -3.45 -19.80
C LYS A 61 -7.93 -4.06 -21.17
N ASN A 62 -7.45 -5.27 -21.43
CA ASN A 62 -7.64 -5.97 -22.71
C ASN A 62 -9.09 -6.38 -22.96
N ALA A 63 -9.85 -6.64 -21.90
CA ALA A 63 -11.28 -6.91 -22.00
C ALA A 63 -12.11 -5.66 -22.38
N GLY A 64 -11.51 -4.46 -22.39
CA GLY A 64 -12.24 -3.20 -22.59
C GLY A 64 -13.21 -2.88 -21.45
N GLU A 65 -13.08 -3.58 -20.33
CA GLU A 65 -13.97 -3.43 -19.19
C GLU A 65 -13.65 -2.14 -18.45
N LYS A 66 -14.70 -1.48 -17.91
CA LYS A 66 -14.50 -0.41 -16.94
C LYS A 66 -13.85 -1.00 -15.70
N PHE A 67 -12.86 -0.31 -15.14
CA PHE A 67 -12.25 -0.73 -13.89
C PHE A 67 -13.32 -1.04 -12.83
N PRO A 68 -13.22 -2.18 -12.12
CA PRO A 68 -14.27 -2.60 -11.22
C PRO A 68 -14.54 -1.59 -10.09
N LYS A 69 -15.82 -1.47 -9.72
CA LYS A 69 -16.25 -0.59 -8.62
C LYS A 69 -16.28 -1.28 -7.26
N THR A 70 -16.49 -2.59 -7.23
CA THR A 70 -16.85 -3.34 -6.02
C THR A 70 -15.85 -4.45 -5.69
N GLY A 71 -15.19 -5.03 -6.69
CA GLY A 71 -14.16 -6.04 -6.43
C GLY A 71 -13.33 -6.38 -7.65
N PHE A 72 -12.13 -6.89 -7.40
CA PHE A 72 -11.15 -7.21 -8.43
C PHE A 72 -10.69 -8.66 -8.29
N ASN A 73 -10.64 -9.41 -9.40
CA ASN A 73 -10.29 -10.83 -9.41
C ASN A 73 -8.89 -11.06 -10.00
N THR A 74 -8.08 -11.90 -9.36
CA THR A 74 -6.81 -12.40 -9.91
C THR A 74 -6.98 -13.82 -10.42
N SER A 75 -6.66 -14.05 -11.69
CA SER A 75 -6.81 -15.36 -12.32
C SER A 75 -5.88 -16.46 -11.79
N LYS A 76 -4.78 -16.11 -11.09
CA LYS A 76 -3.69 -17.06 -10.80
C LYS A 76 -3.33 -17.26 -9.31
N GLU A 77 -3.46 -16.27 -8.45
CA GLU A 77 -2.94 -16.34 -7.08
C GLU A 77 -3.93 -15.77 -6.05
N GLU A 78 -3.88 -16.29 -4.83
CA GLU A 78 -4.68 -15.79 -3.71
C GLU A 78 -4.13 -14.45 -3.20
N PHE A 79 -5.02 -13.48 -2.95
CA PHE A 79 -4.67 -12.25 -2.27
C PHE A 79 -4.34 -12.55 -0.80
N LEU A 80 -3.14 -12.18 -0.36
CA LEU A 80 -2.68 -12.34 1.04
C LEU A 80 -3.52 -11.53 2.04
N ILE A 81 -4.44 -10.66 1.58
CA ILE A 81 -5.15 -9.71 2.44
C ILE A 81 -6.67 -9.71 2.23
N VAL A 82 -7.21 -10.49 1.29
CA VAL A 82 -8.65 -10.80 1.23
C VAL A 82 -8.80 -12.21 0.65
N ASN A 83 -9.42 -13.12 1.41
CA ASN A 83 -9.52 -14.56 1.16
C ASN A 83 -9.71 -14.94 -0.33
N GLY A 84 -8.82 -15.80 -0.84
CA GLY A 84 -8.90 -16.32 -2.20
C GLY A 84 -8.49 -15.30 -3.26
N ARG A 85 -9.20 -15.27 -4.39
CA ARG A 85 -8.80 -14.54 -5.61
C ARG A 85 -9.44 -13.16 -5.77
N MET A 86 -10.12 -12.64 -4.75
CA MET A 86 -10.90 -11.40 -4.86
C MET A 86 -10.51 -10.33 -3.85
N LEU A 87 -10.25 -9.12 -4.34
CA LEU A 87 -10.07 -7.90 -3.54
C LEU A 87 -11.38 -7.10 -3.52
N TYR A 88 -12.01 -6.91 -2.35
CA TYR A 88 -13.13 -5.96 -2.23
C TYR A 88 -12.62 -4.52 -2.30
N ILE A 89 -13.32 -3.68 -3.06
CA ILE A 89 -13.02 -2.25 -3.18
C ILE A 89 -13.95 -1.48 -2.25
N CYS A 90 -13.43 -1.07 -1.11
CA CYS A 90 -14.12 -0.18 -0.18
C CYS A 90 -14.32 1.19 -0.85
N GLN A 91 -15.45 1.85 -0.55
CA GLN A 91 -15.79 3.13 -1.18
C GLN A 91 -14.72 4.19 -0.91
N CYS A 92 -14.09 4.16 0.28
CA CYS A 92 -13.03 5.11 0.62
C CYS A 92 -11.78 4.97 -0.27
N TYR A 93 -11.50 3.79 -0.86
CA TYR A 93 -10.31 3.60 -1.70
C TYR A 93 -10.36 4.50 -2.93
N ARG A 94 -11.54 4.64 -3.55
CA ARG A 94 -11.72 5.50 -4.73
C ARG A 94 -11.51 6.97 -4.39
N ILE A 95 -12.06 7.39 -3.25
CA ILE A 95 -11.96 8.77 -2.76
C ILE A 95 -10.49 9.09 -2.45
N LEU A 96 -9.82 8.23 -1.68
CA LEU A 96 -8.42 8.40 -1.30
C LEU A 96 -7.48 8.37 -2.51
N TYR A 97 -7.72 7.49 -3.49
CA TYR A 97 -6.93 7.45 -4.72
C TYR A 97 -6.99 8.77 -5.48
N ASN A 98 -8.21 9.27 -5.74
CA ASN A 98 -8.39 10.52 -6.46
C ASN A 98 -7.74 11.69 -5.71
N ALA A 99 -7.95 11.77 -4.39
CA ALA A 99 -7.33 12.78 -3.53
C ALA A 99 -5.81 12.77 -3.62
N ILE A 100 -5.20 11.58 -3.49
CA ILE A 100 -3.74 11.42 -3.55
C ILE A 100 -3.21 11.79 -4.93
N VAL A 101 -3.86 11.36 -6.01
CA VAL A 101 -3.46 11.70 -7.38
C VAL A 101 -3.51 13.20 -7.61
N GLN A 102 -4.56 13.88 -7.16
CA GLN A 102 -4.70 15.33 -7.24
C GLN A 102 -3.64 16.07 -6.41
N ALA A 103 -3.46 15.68 -5.15
CA ALA A 103 -2.47 16.29 -4.25
C ALA A 103 -1.02 16.09 -4.72
N THR A 104 -0.76 15.06 -5.54
CA THR A 104 0.56 14.75 -6.11
C THR A 104 0.69 15.18 -7.58
N GLU A 105 -0.24 16.01 -8.09
CA GLU A 105 -0.07 16.64 -9.40
C GLU A 105 1.22 17.47 -9.43
N ASN A 106 1.51 18.17 -8.33
CA ASN A 106 2.80 18.79 -8.10
C ASN A 106 3.79 17.70 -7.67
N GLU A 107 4.80 17.48 -8.53
CA GLU A 107 5.94 16.60 -8.27
C GLU A 107 6.64 17.00 -6.94
N ASP A 108 7.30 16.06 -6.27
CA ASP A 108 7.88 16.20 -4.92
C ASP A 108 6.90 16.21 -3.74
N THR A 109 5.74 15.53 -3.89
CA THR A 109 4.77 15.35 -2.80
C THR A 109 4.91 13.98 -2.12
N CYS A 110 4.88 13.99 -0.78
CA CYS A 110 4.74 12.79 0.04
C CYS A 110 3.43 12.81 0.85
N ILE A 111 2.68 11.71 0.81
CA ILE A 111 1.46 11.51 1.59
C ILE A 111 1.63 10.36 2.56
N ALA A 112 1.46 10.66 3.84
CA ALA A 112 1.44 9.65 4.90
C ALA A 112 0.00 9.23 5.17
N MET A 113 -0.28 7.93 5.12
CA MET A 113 -1.59 7.37 5.40
C MET A 113 -1.57 6.57 6.70
N THR A 114 -2.44 6.93 7.63
CA THR A 114 -2.67 6.19 8.88
C THR A 114 -4.07 5.58 8.89
N GLY A 115 -4.37 4.83 9.95
CA GLY A 115 -5.69 4.25 10.18
C GLY A 115 -5.61 3.08 11.15
N THR A 116 -6.75 2.67 11.69
CA THR A 116 -6.85 1.56 12.63
C THR A 116 -6.22 0.27 12.04
N PRO A 117 -5.48 -0.54 12.81
CA PRO A 117 -4.92 -1.80 12.29
C PRO A 117 -5.98 -2.74 11.77
N GLY A 118 -5.72 -3.29 10.58
CA GLY A 118 -6.67 -4.16 9.92
C GLY A 118 -7.81 -3.45 9.18
N ILE A 119 -7.75 -2.12 9.05
CA ILE A 119 -8.76 -1.35 8.33
C ILE A 119 -8.74 -1.53 6.80
N GLY A 120 -7.61 -1.98 6.25
CA GLY A 120 -7.44 -2.16 4.80
C GLY A 120 -6.31 -1.37 4.14
N LYS A 121 -5.43 -0.70 4.90
CA LYS A 121 -4.28 0.06 4.37
C LYS A 121 -3.46 -0.69 3.30
N SER A 122 -3.03 -1.92 3.59
CA SER A 122 -2.28 -2.75 2.63
C SER A 122 -3.12 -3.13 1.40
N CYS A 123 -4.43 -3.39 1.58
CA CYS A 123 -5.35 -3.63 0.47
C CYS A 123 -5.52 -2.39 -0.42
N PHE A 124 -5.53 -1.20 0.19
CA PHE A 124 -5.60 0.06 -0.53
C PHE A 124 -4.35 0.27 -1.40
N LEU A 125 -3.15 -0.06 -0.94
CA LEU A 125 -1.95 -0.01 -1.79
C LEU A 125 -2.06 -0.96 -2.99
N ILE A 126 -2.57 -2.18 -2.80
CA ILE A 126 -2.81 -3.11 -3.91
C ILE A 126 -3.83 -2.51 -4.90
N TYR A 127 -4.93 -1.96 -4.39
CA TYR A 127 -5.92 -1.25 -5.22
C TYR A 127 -5.27 -0.08 -5.99
N PHE A 128 -4.40 0.69 -5.34
CA PHE A 128 -3.70 1.83 -5.92
C PHE A 128 -2.82 1.39 -7.09
N ILE A 129 -2.01 0.35 -6.89
CA ILE A 129 -1.19 -0.26 -7.94
C ILE A 129 -2.07 -0.69 -9.10
N LEU A 130 -3.09 -1.52 -8.85
CA LEU A 130 -4.00 -2.01 -9.89
C LEU A 130 -4.63 -0.88 -10.69
N ARG A 131 -5.03 0.20 -10.03
CA ARG A 131 -5.62 1.38 -10.66
C ARG A 131 -4.61 2.11 -11.54
N LEU A 132 -3.39 2.36 -11.05
CA LEU A 132 -2.31 2.95 -11.85
C LEU A 132 -1.96 2.09 -13.07
N LEU A 133 -1.84 0.77 -12.90
CA LEU A 133 -1.52 -0.13 -14.01
C LEU A 133 -2.64 -0.18 -15.05
N TYR A 134 -3.90 -0.15 -14.62
CA TYR A 134 -5.06 -0.10 -15.51
C TYR A 134 -5.12 1.22 -16.30
N GLU A 135 -4.83 2.35 -15.65
CA GLU A 135 -4.80 3.68 -16.29
C GLU A 135 -3.54 3.92 -17.14
N SER A 136 -2.56 3.02 -17.07
CA SER A 136 -1.32 3.07 -17.85
C SER A 136 -1.62 2.90 -19.34
N THR A 137 -0.99 3.71 -20.19
CA THR A 137 -0.99 3.52 -21.65
C THR A 137 0.41 3.14 -22.14
N ASP A 138 0.50 2.65 -23.37
CA ASP A 138 1.77 2.22 -23.96
C ASP A 138 2.69 3.44 -24.22
N ASP A 139 2.08 4.59 -24.57
CA ASP A 139 2.78 5.86 -24.77
C ASP A 139 3.13 6.59 -23.46
N LYS A 140 2.34 6.35 -22.41
CA LYS A 140 2.51 6.99 -21.09
C LYS A 140 2.38 5.94 -19.98
N PRO A 141 3.39 5.06 -19.84
CA PRO A 141 3.37 4.03 -18.84
C PRO A 141 3.44 4.63 -17.43
N ASN A 142 2.56 4.16 -16.55
CA ASN A 142 2.67 4.43 -15.12
C ASN A 142 3.75 3.53 -14.54
N ILE A 143 4.76 4.15 -13.92
CA ILE A 143 5.88 3.44 -13.30
C ILE A 143 5.69 3.46 -11.78
N VAL A 144 5.72 2.27 -11.16
CA VAL A 144 5.43 2.11 -9.73
C VAL A 144 6.52 1.29 -9.07
N VAL A 145 7.17 1.85 -8.05
CA VAL A 145 8.02 1.12 -7.11
C VAL A 145 7.21 0.82 -5.85
N PHE A 146 6.96 -0.46 -5.57
CA PHE A 146 6.21 -0.92 -4.42
C PHE A 146 7.10 -1.67 -3.44
N GLN A 147 7.04 -1.29 -2.17
CA GLN A 147 7.75 -1.90 -1.06
C GLN A 147 6.76 -2.50 -0.05
N PRO A 148 6.36 -3.78 -0.19
CA PRO A 148 5.46 -4.45 0.76
C PRO A 148 6.10 -4.78 2.11
N ALA A 149 7.44 -4.82 2.16
CA ALA A 149 8.20 -5.20 3.34
C ALA A 149 9.62 -4.60 3.30
N PRO A 150 10.32 -4.52 4.43
CA PRO A 150 11.72 -4.10 4.45
C PRO A 150 12.55 -4.91 3.45
N ASN A 151 13.39 -4.22 2.68
CA ASN A 151 14.31 -4.81 1.68
C ASN A 151 13.63 -5.62 0.56
N LYS A 152 12.32 -5.46 0.34
CA LYS A 152 11.61 -6.13 -0.75
C LYS A 152 10.94 -5.09 -1.64
N TYR A 153 11.36 -5.03 -2.91
CA TYR A 153 10.85 -4.03 -3.85
C TYR A 153 10.36 -4.67 -5.14
N TYR A 154 9.35 -4.04 -5.72
CA TYR A 154 8.72 -4.39 -6.98
C TYR A 154 8.65 -3.16 -7.86
N LEU A 155 9.24 -3.19 -9.05
CA LEU A 155 9.14 -2.12 -10.05
C LEU A 155 8.19 -2.56 -11.16
N TYR A 156 7.05 -1.89 -11.29
CA TYR A 156 6.11 -2.07 -12.40
C TYR A 156 6.35 -1.00 -13.46
N PHE A 157 6.33 -1.40 -14.72
CA PHE A 157 6.33 -0.51 -15.88
C PHE A 157 5.04 -0.74 -16.66
N GLY A 158 3.99 0.01 -16.29
CA GLY A 158 2.64 -0.22 -16.76
C GLY A 158 2.23 -1.69 -16.63
N THR A 159 1.57 -2.21 -17.66
CA THR A 159 1.26 -3.64 -17.77
C THR A 159 2.33 -4.44 -18.51
N GLU A 160 3.40 -3.79 -18.97
CA GLU A 160 4.46 -4.44 -19.77
C GLU A 160 5.24 -5.41 -18.89
N PHE A 161 5.78 -4.94 -17.76
CA PHE A 161 6.62 -5.76 -16.91
C PHE A 161 6.59 -5.42 -15.41
N VAL A 162 7.13 -6.35 -14.61
CA VAL A 162 7.38 -6.19 -13.18
C VAL A 162 8.73 -6.79 -12.83
N HIS A 163 9.60 -6.02 -12.19
CA HIS A 163 10.92 -6.45 -11.72
C HIS A 163 10.91 -6.57 -10.21
N VAL A 164 11.63 -7.57 -9.68
CA VAL A 164 11.85 -7.72 -8.24
C VAL A 164 13.32 -7.47 -7.94
N GLY A 165 13.58 -6.65 -6.94
CA GLY A 165 14.94 -6.22 -6.63
C GLY A 165 15.08 -5.65 -5.23
N SER A 166 16.28 -5.12 -4.99
CA SER A 166 16.67 -4.38 -3.81
C SER A 166 16.47 -2.87 -4.01
N LEU A 167 16.77 -2.10 -2.96
CA LEU A 167 16.75 -0.65 -3.05
C LEU A 167 17.78 -0.12 -4.08
N ASN A 168 19.01 -0.64 -4.02
CA ASN A 168 20.10 -0.22 -4.92
C ASN A 168 19.74 -0.48 -6.38
N ASP A 169 18.93 -1.52 -6.64
CA ASP A 169 18.45 -1.80 -7.98
C ASP A 169 17.54 -0.68 -8.48
N PHE A 170 16.73 -0.03 -7.63
CA PHE A 170 15.68 0.91 -8.07
C PHE A 170 15.94 2.38 -7.68
N GLU A 171 17.04 2.69 -7.00
CA GLU A 171 17.34 4.04 -6.51
C GLU A 171 17.27 5.11 -7.62
N HIS A 172 17.82 4.81 -8.79
CA HIS A 172 17.84 5.71 -9.95
C HIS A 172 16.44 5.90 -10.56
N VAL A 173 15.52 4.95 -10.36
CA VAL A 173 14.11 5.09 -10.77
C VAL A 173 13.36 5.97 -9.78
N LEU A 174 13.66 5.86 -8.49
CA LEU A 174 13.07 6.68 -7.42
C LEU A 174 13.50 8.15 -7.48
N GLU A 175 14.56 8.46 -8.23
CA GLU A 175 14.94 9.83 -8.59
C GLU A 175 14.00 10.46 -9.63
N LEU A 176 13.10 9.72 -10.28
CA LEU A 176 12.25 10.26 -11.34
C LEU A 176 10.93 10.80 -10.75
N PRO A 177 10.58 12.07 -10.95
CA PRO A 177 9.46 12.71 -10.24
C PRO A 177 8.08 12.22 -10.69
N TYR A 178 7.98 11.60 -11.87
CA TYR A 178 6.75 11.01 -12.38
C TYR A 178 6.54 9.55 -11.96
N VAL A 179 7.50 8.94 -11.26
CA VAL A 179 7.37 7.59 -10.69
C VAL A 179 6.55 7.65 -9.41
N TRP A 180 5.80 6.58 -9.15
CA TRP A 180 5.11 6.36 -7.88
C TRP A 180 5.94 5.48 -6.96
N TYR A 181 6.13 5.89 -5.72
CA TYR A 181 6.71 5.06 -4.67
C TYR A 181 5.67 4.76 -3.58
N LEU A 182 5.38 3.48 -3.39
CA LEU A 182 4.34 2.99 -2.50
C LEU A 182 4.96 2.09 -1.43
N SER A 183 4.86 2.46 -0.15
CA SER A 183 5.47 1.70 0.97
C SER A 183 4.43 1.20 1.96
N ASP A 184 4.46 -0.10 2.27
CA ASP A 184 3.65 -0.71 3.32
C ASP A 184 4.45 -0.82 4.63
N ASN A 185 4.46 0.27 5.41
CA ASN A 185 5.06 0.31 6.75
C ASN A 185 6.54 -0.13 6.79
N ALA A 186 7.28 0.21 5.73
CA ALA A 186 8.71 0.04 5.63
C ALA A 186 9.40 1.40 5.64
N ILE A 187 10.58 1.46 6.28
CA ILE A 187 11.46 2.62 6.18
C ILE A 187 11.90 2.68 4.72
N GLY A 188 11.55 3.78 4.05
CA GLY A 188 11.92 4.01 2.67
C GLY A 188 13.38 4.41 2.52
N PRO A 189 13.81 4.83 1.32
CA PRO A 189 15.17 5.32 1.07
C PRO A 189 15.35 6.82 1.22
N GLU A 190 16.48 7.27 1.81
CA GLU A 190 16.70 8.63 2.34
C GLU A 190 16.46 9.79 1.37
N ALA A 191 16.55 9.55 0.06
CA ALA A 191 16.27 10.56 -0.97
C ALA A 191 15.39 9.96 -2.07
N VAL A 192 14.13 10.40 -2.14
CA VAL A 192 13.16 10.04 -3.17
C VAL A 192 12.58 11.31 -3.76
N ARG A 193 12.53 11.41 -5.10
CA ARG A 193 11.78 12.46 -5.81
C ARG A 193 10.45 11.95 -6.37
N ALA A 194 10.28 10.63 -6.43
CA ALA A 194 9.04 9.99 -6.82
C ALA A 194 7.85 10.41 -5.93
N LYS A 195 6.64 10.44 -6.51
CA LYS A 195 5.37 10.67 -5.82
C LYS A 195 5.18 9.58 -4.78
N THR A 196 5.17 9.95 -3.51
CA THR A 196 5.32 8.95 -2.43
C THR A 196 4.05 8.81 -1.62
N VAL A 197 3.61 7.56 -1.40
CA VAL A 197 2.54 7.19 -0.47
C VAL A 197 3.05 6.15 0.51
N ILE A 198 2.99 6.46 1.81
CA ILE A 198 3.49 5.59 2.87
C ILE A 198 2.36 5.20 3.81
N MET A 199 2.20 3.90 4.05
CA MET A 199 1.29 3.39 5.08
C MET A 199 2.01 3.36 6.43
N LEU A 200 1.51 4.14 7.39
CA LEU A 200 1.96 4.11 8.77
C LEU A 200 1.24 2.98 9.51
N SER A 201 2.00 2.04 10.10
CA SER A 201 1.43 1.12 11.09
C SER A 201 1.52 1.76 12.47
N PRO A 202 0.44 1.75 13.26
CA PRO A 202 0.51 2.23 14.62
C PRO A 202 1.37 1.32 15.51
N LYS A 203 1.71 0.08 15.09
CA LYS A 203 2.43 -0.91 15.93
C LYS A 203 3.93 -0.72 16.05
N LYS A 204 4.55 0.05 15.16
CA LYS A 204 5.99 0.35 15.25
C LYS A 204 6.13 1.76 15.76
N LYS A 205 7.32 2.08 16.27
CA LYS A 205 7.73 3.40 16.76
C LYS A 205 7.33 4.49 15.76
N ALA A 206 6.08 4.96 15.86
CA ALA A 206 5.52 5.94 14.94
C ALA A 206 6.38 7.18 15.01
N ASP A 207 6.89 7.51 16.20
CA ASP A 207 7.84 8.60 16.42
C ASP A 207 9.22 8.35 15.81
N GLU A 208 9.89 7.20 15.94
CA GLU A 208 11.18 6.97 15.23
C GLU A 208 11.01 6.93 13.72
N ILE A 209 9.89 6.36 13.25
CA ILE A 209 9.52 6.36 11.84
C ILE A 209 9.31 7.82 11.42
N LEU A 210 8.43 8.58 12.07
CA LEU A 210 8.15 9.99 11.77
C LEU A 210 9.36 10.90 11.96
N ILE A 211 10.29 10.63 12.88
CA ILE A 211 11.54 11.38 13.08
C ILE A 211 12.51 11.10 11.93
N LYS A 212 12.74 9.83 11.58
CA LYS A 212 13.55 9.49 10.39
C LYS A 212 12.89 9.96 9.11
N PHE A 213 11.56 9.89 9.05
CA PHE A 213 10.79 10.43 7.94
C PHE A 213 10.79 11.97 7.96
N HIS A 214 10.88 12.65 9.10
CA HIS A 214 11.12 14.10 9.18
C HIS A 214 12.44 14.51 8.54
N GLU A 215 13.45 13.64 8.56
CA GLU A 215 14.67 13.84 7.80
C GLU A 215 14.47 13.63 6.29
N PHE A 216 13.62 12.68 5.87
CA PHE A 216 13.19 12.52 4.47
C PHE A 216 12.31 13.68 3.97
N PHE A 217 11.43 14.19 4.83
CA PHE A 217 10.51 15.29 4.60
C PHE A 217 11.23 16.64 4.47
N LYS A 218 12.56 16.67 4.62
CA LYS A 218 13.37 17.84 4.23
C LYS A 218 13.50 17.99 2.72
N ILE A 219 13.32 16.91 1.94
CA ILE A 219 13.44 16.90 0.47
C ILE A 219 12.06 16.98 -0.20
N LEU A 220 11.03 16.36 0.37
CA LEU A 220 9.67 16.34 -0.17
C LEU A 220 8.76 17.35 0.55
N THR A 221 7.88 18.02 -0.17
CA THR A 221 6.83 18.83 0.45
C THR A 221 5.79 17.87 1.04
N VAL A 222 5.61 17.91 2.36
CA VAL A 222 4.57 17.11 3.04
C VAL A 222 3.23 17.76 2.78
N SER A 223 2.47 17.20 1.84
CA SER A 223 1.16 17.74 1.49
C SER A 223 0.04 17.30 2.46
N GLY A 224 0.25 16.26 3.29
CA GLY A 224 -0.69 15.94 4.38
C GLY A 224 -0.60 14.53 4.99
N LYS A 225 -1.23 14.36 6.16
CA LYS A 225 -1.49 13.06 6.82
C LYS A 225 -2.95 12.69 6.61
N LEU A 226 -3.23 11.62 5.86
CA LEU A 226 -4.58 11.10 5.65
C LEU A 226 -4.89 9.97 6.63
N CYS A 227 -6.13 9.88 7.09
CA CYS A 227 -6.60 8.77 7.94
C CYS A 227 -7.69 7.98 7.21
N MET A 228 -7.50 6.67 7.05
CA MET A 228 -8.50 5.80 6.44
C MET A 228 -9.72 5.64 7.36
N PRO A 229 -10.96 5.87 6.87
CA PRO A 229 -12.17 5.74 7.67
C PRO A 229 -12.50 4.28 7.99
N LEU A 230 -13.37 4.09 8.99
CA LEU A 230 -13.97 2.80 9.28
C LEU A 230 -14.88 2.35 8.14
N TRP A 231 -14.99 1.04 7.92
CA TRP A 231 -15.98 0.50 6.98
C TRP A 231 -17.38 0.63 7.56
N THR A 232 -18.34 0.95 6.71
CA THR A 232 -19.74 0.95 7.08
C THR A 232 -20.29 -0.46 7.15
N LEU A 233 -21.38 -0.66 7.90
CA LEU A 233 -22.10 -1.93 7.91
C LEU A 233 -22.56 -2.35 6.50
N SER A 234 -22.96 -1.39 5.67
CA SER A 234 -23.35 -1.63 4.28
C SER A 234 -22.21 -2.17 3.43
N GLU A 235 -21.00 -1.61 3.56
CA GLU A 235 -19.80 -2.10 2.88
C GLU A 235 -19.41 -3.51 3.34
N LEU A 236 -19.48 -3.78 4.64
CA LEU A 236 -19.21 -5.11 5.17
C LEU A 236 -20.26 -6.13 4.69
N SER A 237 -21.55 -5.78 4.67
CA SER A 237 -22.62 -6.65 4.14
C SER A 237 -22.42 -6.92 2.65
N ALA A 238 -22.02 -5.92 1.86
CA ALA A 238 -21.70 -6.12 0.44
C ALA A 238 -20.48 -7.02 0.25
N CYS A 239 -19.40 -6.78 1.01
CA CYS A 239 -18.19 -7.60 0.98
C CYS A 239 -18.50 -9.06 1.38
N ARG A 240 -19.33 -9.26 2.41
CA ARG A 240 -19.81 -10.58 2.84
C ARG A 240 -20.50 -11.31 1.68
N LYS A 241 -21.50 -10.69 1.07
CA LYS A 241 -22.29 -11.30 -0.02
C LYS A 241 -21.44 -11.74 -1.21
N THR A 242 -20.37 -11.00 -1.52
CA THR A 242 -19.53 -11.28 -2.69
C THR A 242 -18.36 -12.22 -2.37
N ILE A 243 -17.66 -12.00 -1.26
CA ILE A 243 -16.37 -12.65 -0.97
C ILE A 243 -16.47 -13.71 0.13
N PHE A 244 -17.39 -13.53 1.08
CA PHE A 244 -17.56 -14.44 2.22
C PHE A 244 -19.03 -14.85 2.37
N PRO A 245 -19.63 -15.48 1.34
CA PRO A 245 -21.06 -15.79 1.36
C PRO A 245 -21.45 -16.73 2.52
N ASP A 246 -20.51 -17.53 2.99
CA ASP A 246 -20.69 -18.47 4.11
C ASP A 246 -20.68 -17.81 5.50
N LEU A 247 -20.27 -16.54 5.59
CA LEU A 247 -20.37 -15.79 6.84
C LEU A 247 -21.83 -15.37 7.06
N ASP A 248 -22.39 -15.80 8.17
CA ASP A 248 -23.75 -15.46 8.59
C ASP A 248 -23.92 -13.94 8.82
N GLU A 249 -25.07 -13.41 8.43
CA GLU A 249 -25.34 -11.97 8.49
C GLU A 249 -25.57 -11.47 9.92
N ASP A 250 -26.22 -12.27 10.77
CA ASP A 250 -26.45 -11.90 12.17
C ASP A 250 -25.13 -11.91 12.94
N ILE A 251 -24.25 -12.87 12.65
CA ILE A 251 -22.88 -12.90 13.19
C ILE A 251 -22.08 -11.66 12.77
N MET A 252 -22.18 -11.26 11.50
CA MET A 252 -21.51 -10.06 10.99
C MET A 252 -22.04 -8.79 11.67
N CYS A 253 -23.35 -8.68 11.86
CA CYS A 253 -23.97 -7.56 12.58
C CYS A 253 -23.52 -7.52 14.05
N GLU A 254 -23.53 -8.65 14.76
CA GLU A 254 -23.08 -8.73 16.15
C GLU A 254 -21.61 -8.30 16.31
N LEU A 255 -20.76 -8.74 15.38
CA LEU A 255 -19.38 -8.28 15.30
C LEU A 255 -19.32 -6.77 15.08
N PHE A 256 -20.05 -6.23 14.10
CA PHE A 256 -20.04 -4.79 13.83
C PHE A 256 -20.41 -3.95 15.05
N ASP A 257 -21.39 -4.39 15.86
CA ASP A 257 -21.76 -3.69 17.08
C ASP A 257 -20.64 -3.67 18.13
N LYS A 258 -19.83 -4.75 18.19
CA LYS A 258 -18.74 -4.91 19.19
C LYS A 258 -17.42 -4.28 18.78
N ILE A 259 -17.02 -4.45 17.52
CA ILE A 259 -15.66 -4.13 17.01
C ILE A 259 -15.69 -3.09 15.88
N ARG A 260 -16.87 -2.59 15.50
CA ARG A 260 -17.09 -1.61 14.43
C ARG A 260 -16.55 -2.10 13.08
N GLY A 261 -16.38 -1.17 12.15
CA GLY A 261 -16.00 -1.40 10.77
C GLY A 261 -14.54 -1.77 10.51
N ILE A 262 -13.96 -2.75 11.21
CA ILE A 262 -12.57 -3.19 11.01
C ILE A 262 -12.53 -4.55 10.29
N PRO A 263 -12.34 -4.58 8.95
CA PRO A 263 -12.47 -5.79 8.14
C PRO A 263 -11.64 -6.95 8.65
N ARG A 264 -10.39 -6.73 9.08
CA ARG A 264 -9.52 -7.82 9.56
C ARG A 264 -10.18 -8.69 10.63
N SER A 265 -11.01 -8.10 11.49
CA SER A 265 -11.69 -8.83 12.56
C SER A 265 -12.86 -9.71 12.07
N PHE A 266 -13.38 -9.43 10.87
CA PHE A 266 -14.41 -10.23 10.20
C PHE A 266 -13.80 -11.19 9.15
N LEU A 267 -12.70 -10.77 8.52
CA LEU A 267 -12.23 -11.32 7.24
C LEU A 267 -10.89 -12.07 7.32
N PHE A 268 -10.05 -11.83 8.35
CA PHE A 268 -8.74 -12.48 8.49
C PHE A 268 -8.79 -13.81 9.22
N VAL A 269 -9.97 -14.19 9.70
CA VAL A 269 -10.23 -15.55 10.13
C VAL A 269 -11.06 -16.20 9.02
N PRO A 270 -10.43 -16.75 7.97
CA PRO A 270 -11.03 -17.85 7.21
C PRO A 270 -11.03 -19.09 8.11
N SER A 271 -11.60 -19.00 9.32
CA SER A 271 -11.97 -20.20 10.04
C SER A 271 -13.22 -20.68 9.35
N LYS A 272 -13.27 -21.97 9.09
CA LYS A 272 -14.50 -22.71 8.81
C LYS A 272 -15.51 -22.63 9.98
N ASP A 273 -15.35 -21.67 10.90
CA ASP A 273 -16.08 -21.48 12.15
C ASP A 273 -16.14 -19.97 12.52
N PRO A 274 -17.20 -19.26 12.12
CA PRO A 274 -17.45 -17.87 12.50
C PRO A 274 -17.45 -17.61 14.01
N LYS A 275 -17.81 -18.60 14.86
CA LYS A 275 -17.78 -18.44 16.32
C LYS A 275 -16.36 -18.26 16.84
N HIS A 276 -15.38 -18.89 16.19
CA HIS A 276 -13.97 -18.71 16.53
C HIS A 276 -13.50 -17.28 16.20
N ALA A 277 -13.97 -16.69 15.10
CA ALA A 277 -13.64 -15.30 14.74
C ALA A 277 -14.19 -14.30 15.77
N ILE A 278 -15.44 -14.50 16.22
CA ILE A 278 -16.04 -13.73 17.31
C ILE A 278 -15.20 -13.87 18.58
N LYS A 279 -14.87 -15.11 18.97
CA LYS A 279 -14.08 -15.36 20.18
C LYS A 279 -12.68 -14.74 20.09
N ALA A 280 -12.04 -14.78 18.93
CA ALA A 280 -10.72 -14.18 18.71
C ALA A 280 -10.79 -12.64 18.77
N GLY A 281 -11.81 -12.03 18.15
CA GLY A 281 -12.05 -10.59 18.20
C GLY A 281 -12.33 -10.08 19.62
N ILE A 282 -13.23 -10.78 20.34
CA ILE A 282 -13.55 -10.47 21.75
C ILE A 282 -12.33 -10.69 22.64
N SER A 283 -11.65 -11.83 22.53
CA SER A 283 -10.45 -12.14 23.32
C SER A 283 -9.34 -11.10 23.13
N ARG A 284 -9.20 -10.57 21.90
CA ARG A 284 -8.28 -9.48 21.60
C ARG A 284 -8.67 -8.19 22.36
N ILE A 285 -9.94 -7.79 22.33
CA ILE A 285 -10.44 -6.64 23.12
C ILE A 285 -10.29 -6.88 24.63
N GLU A 286 -10.71 -8.05 25.13
CA GLU A 286 -10.62 -8.39 26.55
C GLU A 286 -9.18 -8.40 27.04
N SER A 287 -8.25 -8.94 26.24
CA SER A 287 -6.83 -8.90 26.55
C SER A 287 -6.31 -7.47 26.61
N ALA A 288 -6.75 -6.59 25.70
CA ALA A 288 -6.38 -5.18 25.72
C ALA A 288 -6.95 -4.45 26.94
N LEU A 289 -8.21 -4.75 27.32
CA LEU A 289 -8.84 -4.21 28.52
C LEU A 289 -8.12 -4.66 29.80
N ARG A 290 -7.76 -5.94 29.89
CA ARG A 290 -7.03 -6.49 31.06
C ARG A 290 -5.61 -5.94 31.19
N SER A 291 -4.98 -5.53 30.09
CA SER A 291 -3.67 -4.87 30.12
C SER A 291 -3.72 -3.40 30.54
N ILE A 292 -4.92 -2.80 30.64
CA ILE A 292 -5.09 -1.46 31.18
C ILE A 292 -5.14 -1.55 32.70
N GLU A 293 -3.98 -1.35 33.32
CA GLU A 293 -3.86 -1.24 34.77
C GLU A 293 -4.28 0.15 35.28
N ASP A 294 -4.26 1.16 34.41
CA ASP A 294 -4.54 2.56 34.73
C ASP A 294 -5.23 3.24 33.53
N LEU A 295 -6.33 3.95 33.78
CA LEU A 295 -7.04 4.75 32.77
C LEU A 295 -6.15 5.84 32.16
N VAL A 296 -5.12 6.30 32.87
CA VAL A 296 -4.10 7.21 32.32
C VAL A 296 -3.38 6.58 31.14
N LYS A 297 -3.14 5.26 31.12
CA LYS A 297 -2.56 4.55 29.96
C LYS A 297 -3.49 4.60 28.74
N VAL A 298 -4.81 4.69 28.94
CA VAL A 298 -5.80 4.87 27.86
C VAL A 298 -5.75 6.29 27.31
N CYS A 299 -5.59 7.29 28.17
CA CYS A 299 -5.36 8.66 27.71
C CYS A 299 -4.02 8.78 26.95
N GLN A 300 -2.96 8.13 27.44
CA GLN A 300 -1.66 8.04 26.75
C GLN A 300 -1.70 7.27 25.43
N CYS A 301 -2.75 6.47 25.18
CA CYS A 301 -3.01 5.86 23.87
C CYS A 301 -3.41 6.90 22.81
N LEU A 302 -4.00 8.04 23.22
CA LEU A 302 -4.35 9.14 22.32
C LEU A 302 -3.09 9.90 21.87
N ASP A 303 -2.06 9.92 22.72
CA ASP A 303 -0.76 10.54 22.43
C ASP A 303 0.19 9.59 21.65
N GLU A 304 -0.30 8.43 21.17
CA GLU A 304 0.47 7.42 20.42
C GLU A 304 1.78 6.94 21.09
N SER A 305 1.92 7.11 22.41
CA SER A 305 3.12 6.75 23.17
C SER A 305 3.54 5.27 22.99
N HIS A 306 4.85 5.01 22.92
CA HIS A 306 5.43 3.71 22.58
C HIS A 306 4.92 2.51 23.40
N GLU A 307 4.58 2.72 24.67
CA GLU A 307 4.12 1.66 25.57
C GLU A 307 2.65 1.28 25.37
N THR A 308 1.86 2.15 24.72
CA THR A 308 0.40 2.01 24.67
C THR A 308 -0.16 1.58 23.31
N ILE A 309 0.66 1.69 22.26
CA ILE A 309 0.41 1.27 20.88
C ILE A 309 -0.22 -0.14 20.73
N GLN A 310 0.20 -1.09 21.58
CA GLN A 310 -0.22 -2.49 21.48
C GLN A 310 -1.72 -2.66 21.78
N PHE A 311 -2.30 -1.82 22.64
CA PHE A 311 -3.70 -1.86 23.05
C PHE A 311 -4.53 -0.70 22.48
N SER A 312 -3.92 0.46 22.18
CA SER A 312 -4.62 1.60 21.57
C SER A 312 -5.34 1.19 20.28
N SER A 313 -4.65 0.44 19.42
CA SER A 313 -5.16 -0.08 18.16
C SER A 313 -6.32 -1.08 18.26
N GLN A 314 -6.67 -1.50 19.47
CA GLN A 314 -7.71 -2.48 19.76
C GLN A 314 -8.91 -1.84 20.45
N LEU A 315 -8.71 -0.73 21.16
CA LEU A 315 -9.70 -0.07 22.00
C LEU A 315 -10.10 1.31 21.48
N LEU A 316 -9.19 1.99 20.79
CA LEU A 316 -9.42 3.29 20.17
C LEU A 316 -9.36 3.14 18.66
N HIS A 317 -10.23 3.88 17.98
CA HIS A 317 -10.29 3.92 16.54
C HIS A 317 -10.05 5.35 16.09
N MET A 318 -9.10 5.53 15.18
CA MET A 318 -8.93 6.81 14.51
C MET A 318 -10.06 6.95 13.49
N VAL A 319 -10.89 7.96 13.68
CA VAL A 319 -11.97 8.31 12.76
C VAL A 319 -11.61 9.67 12.17
N PRO A 320 -11.52 9.80 10.84
CA PRO A 320 -11.28 11.10 10.24
C PRO A 320 -12.42 12.06 10.58
N ASP A 321 -12.08 13.30 10.89
CA ASP A 321 -13.07 14.36 11.12
C ASP A 321 -13.89 14.58 9.83
N PRO A 322 -15.23 14.43 9.86
CA PRO A 322 -16.08 14.54 8.68
C PRO A 322 -15.94 15.87 7.94
N VAL A 323 -15.62 16.95 8.66
CA VAL A 323 -15.47 18.30 8.09
C VAL A 323 -14.11 18.43 7.41
N ASN A 324 -13.05 17.88 8.02
CA ASN A 324 -11.68 17.94 7.51
C ASN A 324 -11.33 16.83 6.50
N TYR A 325 -12.07 15.72 6.50
CA TYR A 325 -11.80 14.57 5.62
C TYR A 325 -11.98 14.92 4.15
N LEU A 326 -12.87 15.86 3.84
CA LEU A 326 -13.09 16.36 2.48
C LEU A 326 -12.33 17.66 2.18
N SER A 327 -11.86 18.40 3.20
CA SER A 327 -11.10 19.65 3.02
C SER A 327 -9.58 19.48 3.09
N ALA A 328 -9.09 18.33 3.55
CA ALA A 328 -7.71 17.88 3.44
C ALA A 328 -7.45 17.06 2.15
N ILE A 329 -8.50 16.91 1.33
CA ILE A 329 -8.50 16.37 -0.05
C ILE A 329 -8.56 17.57 -0.99
#